data_AF-A0A1M3NWU3-F1
#
_entry.id   AF-A0A1M3NWU3-F1
#
_cell.length_a   1.000
_cell.length_b   1.000
_cell.length_c   1.000
_cell.angle_alpha   90.00
_cell.angle_beta   90.00
_cell.angle_gamma   90.00
#
_symmetry.space_group_name_H-M   'P 1'
#
loop_
_entity.id
_entity.type
_entity.pdbx_description
1 polymer ?
#
loop_
_entity_poly.entity_id
_entity_poly.type
_entity_poly.pdbx_seq_one_letter_code
_entity_poly.pdbx_strand_id
1 'polypeptide(L)'
;MDSTTLYVIRSLPLRTQLHDTYRALFFPALVALAALLTWWLRIPLIVMTGMIVGMLPSLRLGTPSCMAIVADDHARIDAWLAARRHVRDDRGWVPQLPRALYFDSQIVRYESDTVVGPLLTLRKLRAMLQPSPSLPA
;
A
#
# COMPACT_ATOMS: atom_id res chain seq x y z
N MET A 1 14.11 -5.37 -25.26
CA MET A 1 13.82 -5.55 -23.81
C MET A 1 12.33 -5.76 -23.68
N ASP A 2 11.89 -6.87 -23.10
CA ASP A 2 10.46 -7.13 -22.89
C ASP A 2 9.86 -6.05 -21.99
N SER A 3 8.73 -5.47 -22.39
CA SER A 3 7.96 -4.51 -21.58
C SER A 3 7.52 -5.08 -20.22
N THR A 4 7.58 -6.41 -20.07
CA THR A 4 7.29 -7.15 -18.84
C THR A 4 8.41 -7.04 -17.79
N THR A 5 9.67 -6.84 -18.20
CA THR A 5 10.83 -6.70 -17.29
C THR A 5 11.04 -5.27 -16.80
N LEU A 6 10.47 -4.27 -17.47
CA LEU A 6 10.65 -2.85 -17.15
C LEU A 6 9.98 -2.41 -15.84
N TYR A 7 8.85 -3.04 -15.45
CA TYR A 7 8.07 -2.63 -14.28
C TYR A 7 7.84 -3.81 -13.31
N VAL A 8 8.92 -4.46 -12.89
CA VAL A 8 8.84 -5.55 -11.91
C VAL A 8 8.55 -4.98 -10.53
N ILE A 9 7.47 -5.47 -9.91
CA ILE A 9 7.10 -5.13 -8.53
C ILE A 9 7.68 -6.18 -7.59
N ARG A 10 8.41 -5.75 -6.56
CA ARG A 10 8.95 -6.61 -5.50
C ARG A 10 8.42 -6.17 -4.14
N SER A 11 8.02 -7.13 -3.32
CA SER A 11 7.66 -6.85 -1.92
C SER A 11 8.92 -6.53 -1.11
N LEU A 12 8.87 -5.50 -0.26
CA LEU A 12 9.99 -5.19 0.63
C LEU A 12 10.15 -6.28 1.71
N PRO A 13 11.37 -6.49 2.21
CA PRO A 13 11.64 -7.52 3.21
C PRO A 13 10.85 -7.29 4.49
N LEU A 14 10.50 -8.39 5.17
CA LEU A 14 9.62 -8.41 6.34
C LEU A 14 10.12 -7.49 7.48
N ARG A 15 11.44 -7.34 7.62
CA ARG A 15 12.08 -6.43 8.58
C ARG A 15 11.69 -4.97 8.35
N THR A 16 11.57 -4.53 7.10
CA THR A 16 11.15 -3.17 6.73
C THR A 16 9.65 -2.99 6.97
N GLN A 17 8.86 -4.06 6.82
CA GLN A 17 7.43 -4.04 7.12
C GLN A 17 7.15 -3.92 8.62
N LEU A 18 8.01 -4.52 9.46
CA LEU A 18 7.92 -4.45 10.93
C LEU A 18 8.37 -3.09 11.49
N HIS A 19 9.19 -2.35 10.74
CA HIS A 19 9.57 -0.98 11.11
C HIS A 19 8.40 0.00 10.95
N ASP A 20 7.31 -0.40 10.29
CA ASP A 20 6.05 0.34 10.31
C ASP A 20 5.38 0.09 11.67
N THR A 21 5.89 0.80 12.68
CA THR A 21 5.53 0.69 14.10
C THR A 21 4.01 0.81 14.29
N TYR A 22 3.36 1.58 13.43
CA TYR A 22 1.91 1.74 13.45
C TYR A 22 1.18 0.44 13.09
N ARG A 23 1.66 -0.34 12.13
CA ARG A 23 1.08 -1.65 11.77
C ARG A 23 1.31 -2.70 12.85
N ALA A 24 2.53 -2.72 13.38
CA ALA A 24 2.95 -3.63 14.43
C ALA A 24 2.24 -3.36 15.76
N LEU A 25 1.80 -2.12 16.03
CA LEU A 25 1.07 -1.76 17.25
C LEU A 25 -0.45 -1.72 17.06
N PHE A 26 -0.94 -1.18 15.95
CA PHE A 26 -2.37 -1.02 15.71
C PHE A 26 -3.08 -2.37 15.61
N PHE A 27 -2.48 -3.36 14.94
CA PHE A 27 -3.10 -4.68 14.81
C PHE A 27 -3.24 -5.40 16.17
N PRO A 28 -2.19 -5.57 16.99
CA PRO A 28 -2.36 -6.16 18.31
C PRO A 28 -3.19 -5.29 19.26
N ALA A 29 -3.12 -3.96 19.18
CA ALA A 29 -3.99 -3.09 19.97
C ALA A 29 -5.47 -3.26 19.60
N LEU A 30 -5.79 -3.41 18.32
CA LEU A 30 -7.15 -3.66 17.84
C LEU A 30 -7.61 -5.07 18.26
N VAL A 31 -6.76 -6.09 18.14
CA VAL A 31 -7.06 -7.45 18.61
C VAL A 31 -7.29 -7.46 20.14
N ALA A 32 -6.47 -6.74 20.91
CA ALA A 32 -6.62 -6.61 22.35
C ALA A 32 -7.91 -5.86 22.73
N LEU A 33 -8.23 -4.76 22.05
CA LEU A 33 -9.48 -4.02 22.23
C LEU A 33 -10.68 -4.92 21.92
N ALA A 34 -10.62 -5.66 20.84
CA ALA A 34 -11.71 -6.52 20.41
C ALA A 34 -11.86 -7.74 21.35
N ALA A 35 -10.76 -8.28 21.89
CA ALA A 35 -10.80 -9.28 22.97
C ALA A 35 -11.39 -8.73 24.28
N LEU A 36 -11.05 -7.49 24.66
CA LEU A 36 -11.65 -6.79 25.81
C LEU A 36 -13.15 -6.57 25.60
N LEU A 37 -13.57 -6.17 24.40
CA LEU A 37 -14.98 -6.00 24.05
C LEU A 37 -15.72 -7.34 24.07
N THR A 38 -15.13 -8.43 23.57
CA THR A 38 -15.71 -9.78 23.70
C THR A 38 -15.84 -10.20 25.15
N TRP A 39 -14.86 -9.90 26.00
CA TRP A 39 -14.90 -10.20 27.43
C TRP A 39 -16.01 -9.43 28.16
N TRP A 40 -16.12 -8.12 27.92
CA TRP A 40 -17.08 -7.25 28.61
C TRP A 40 -18.50 -7.31 28.06
N LEU A 41 -18.65 -7.40 26.75
CA LEU A 41 -19.95 -7.33 26.05
C LEU A 41 -20.47 -8.70 25.61
N ARG A 42 -19.72 -9.78 25.88
CA ARG A 42 -20.01 -11.16 25.43
C ARG A 42 -20.27 -11.26 23.93
N ILE A 43 -19.58 -10.44 23.13
CA ILE A 43 -19.69 -10.48 21.68
C ILE A 43 -19.23 -11.85 21.16
N PRO A 44 -20.01 -12.55 20.32
CA PRO A 44 -19.66 -13.87 19.85
C PRO A 44 -18.34 -13.87 19.07
N LEU A 45 -17.49 -14.87 19.35
CA LEU A 45 -16.15 -15.05 18.78
C LEU A 45 -16.13 -15.03 17.24
N ILE A 46 -17.25 -15.38 16.60
CA ILE A 46 -17.44 -15.33 15.15
C ILE A 46 -17.32 -13.90 14.59
N VAL A 47 -17.82 -12.90 15.32
CA VAL A 47 -17.74 -11.48 14.91
C VAL A 47 -16.28 -11.00 14.98
N MET A 48 -15.55 -11.42 16.02
CA MET A 48 -14.11 -11.19 16.19
C MET A 48 -13.29 -11.77 15.04
N THR A 49 -13.51 -13.05 14.72
CA THR A 49 -12.82 -13.73 13.62
C THR A 49 -13.15 -13.09 12.27
N GLY A 50 -14.41 -12.67 12.07
CA GLY A 50 -14.83 -11.93 10.89
C GLY A 50 -14.12 -10.59 10.72
N MET A 51 -13.92 -9.83 11.80
CA MET A 51 -13.16 -8.57 11.76
C MET A 51 -11.68 -8.80 11.43
N ILE A 52 -11.04 -9.80 12.04
CA ILE A 52 -9.63 -10.13 11.78
C ILE A 52 -9.44 -10.58 10.32
N VAL A 53 -10.29 -11.50 9.85
CA VAL A 53 -10.25 -11.99 8.45
C VAL A 53 -10.60 -10.87 7.46
N GLY A 54 -11.54 -9.99 7.80
CA GLY A 54 -11.89 -8.83 6.99
C GLY A 54 -10.77 -7.80 6.84
N MET A 55 -9.80 -7.77 7.78
CA MET A 55 -8.65 -6.87 7.75
C MET A 55 -7.42 -7.45 7.06
N LEU A 56 -7.33 -8.77 6.87
CA LEU A 56 -6.24 -9.43 6.14
C LEU A 56 -6.01 -8.88 4.72
N PRO A 57 -7.06 -8.59 3.91
CA PRO A 57 -6.89 -7.97 2.60
C PRO A 57 -6.20 -6.60 2.67
N SER A 58 -6.54 -5.78 3.66
CA SER A 58 -5.91 -4.46 3.89
C SER A 58 -4.45 -4.63 4.35
N LEU A 59 -4.14 -5.69 5.09
CA LEU A 59 -2.78 -6.06 5.46
C LEU A 59 -1.96 -6.53 4.25
N ARG A 60 -2.55 -7.28 3.31
CA ARG A 60 -1.84 -7.77 2.13
C ARG A 60 -1.73 -6.72 1.01
N LEU A 61 -2.74 -5.87 0.85
CA LEU A 61 -2.77 -4.84 -0.22
C LEU A 61 -2.03 -3.57 0.16
N GLY A 62 -1.91 -3.27 1.46
CA GLY A 62 -1.07 -2.20 2.01
C GLY A 62 0.39 -2.61 2.24
N THR A 63 0.82 -3.76 1.71
CA THR A 63 2.21 -4.23 1.88
C THR A 63 3.16 -3.28 1.16
N PRO A 64 4.17 -2.71 1.86
CA PRO A 64 5.12 -1.82 1.23
C PRO A 64 5.96 -2.63 0.23
N SER A 65 6.05 -2.11 -0.99
CA SER A 65 6.65 -2.76 -2.14
C SER A 65 7.43 -1.71 -2.93
N CYS A 66 8.31 -2.15 -3.83
CA CYS A 66 9.03 -1.30 -4.76
C CYS A 66 8.77 -1.74 -6.21
N MET A 67 8.85 -0.80 -7.14
CA MET A 67 8.71 -1.02 -8.57
C MET A 67 9.78 -0.22 -9.30
N ALA A 68 10.50 -0.85 -10.22
CA ALA A 68 11.44 -0.15 -11.10
C ALA A 68 10.69 0.81 -12.03
N ILE A 69 11.26 1.98 -12.29
CA ILE A 69 10.70 3.02 -13.16
C ILE A 69 11.78 3.55 -14.10
N VAL A 70 11.38 4.08 -15.26
CA VAL A 70 12.29 4.76 -16.19
C VAL A 70 12.33 6.24 -15.84
N ALA A 71 13.46 6.92 -16.11
CA ALA A 71 13.63 8.35 -15.83
C ALA A 71 12.47 9.20 -16.38
N ASP A 72 11.96 8.89 -17.57
CA ASP A 72 10.87 9.62 -18.22
C ASP A 72 9.48 9.41 -17.60
N ASP A 73 9.30 8.39 -16.75
CA ASP A 73 7.99 8.10 -16.16
C ASP A 73 7.64 8.98 -14.96
N HIS A 74 8.61 9.71 -14.38
CA HIS A 74 8.41 10.52 -13.18
C HIS A 74 7.24 11.50 -13.32
N ALA A 75 7.20 12.27 -14.41
CA ALA A 75 6.14 13.24 -14.66
C ALA A 75 4.75 12.59 -14.80
N ARG A 76 4.68 11.40 -15.42
CA ARG A 76 3.45 10.64 -15.60
C ARG A 76 2.94 10.09 -14.27
N ILE A 77 3.85 9.57 -13.44
CA ILE A 77 3.55 9.06 -12.10
C ILE A 77 3.06 10.20 -11.20
N ASP A 78 3.75 11.34 -11.21
CA ASP A 78 3.38 12.54 -10.44
C ASP A 78 1.96 13.02 -10.80
N ALA A 79 1.66 13.17 -12.10
CA ALA A 79 0.33 13.57 -12.57
C ALA A 79 -0.76 12.58 -12.16
N TRP A 80 -0.46 11.28 -12.23
CA TRP A 80 -1.39 10.21 -11.85
C TRP A 80 -1.68 10.19 -10.35
N LEU A 81 -0.67 10.45 -9.52
CA LEU A 81 -0.81 10.51 -8.05
C LEU A 81 -1.63 11.73 -7.65
N ALA A 82 -1.35 12.89 -8.24
CA ALA A 82 -2.14 14.11 -8.06
C ALA A 82 -3.62 13.88 -8.41
N ALA A 83 -3.90 13.24 -9.56
CA ALA A 83 -5.26 12.92 -9.99
C ALA A 83 -6.00 11.95 -9.03
N ARG A 84 -5.27 11.18 -8.23
CA ARG A 84 -5.80 10.24 -7.23
C ARG A 84 -5.80 10.81 -5.81
N ARG A 85 -5.87 12.14 -5.66
CA ARG A 85 -5.91 12.81 -4.35
C ARG A 85 -4.72 12.40 -3.47
N HIS A 86 -3.53 12.28 -4.07
CA HIS A 86 -2.29 12.30 -3.28
C HIS A 86 -1.74 13.72 -3.30
N VAL A 87 -1.15 14.13 -2.18
CA VAL A 87 -0.49 15.43 -2.02
C VAL A 87 0.99 15.16 -1.77
N ARG A 88 1.86 16.01 -2.33
CA ARG A 88 3.30 15.89 -2.13
C ARG A 88 3.70 16.61 -0.83
N ASP A 89 4.39 15.89 0.05
CA ASP A 89 5.01 16.40 1.28
C ASP A 89 6.50 15.99 1.34
N ASP A 90 7.18 16.32 2.45
CA ASP A 90 8.60 16.02 2.66
C ASP A 90 8.93 14.52 2.68
N ARG A 91 7.95 13.65 2.86
CA ARG A 91 8.10 12.18 2.90
C ARG A 91 7.82 11.54 1.54
N GLY A 92 7.12 12.24 0.64
CA GLY A 92 6.75 11.78 -0.68
C GLY A 92 5.30 12.15 -1.04
N TRP A 93 4.65 11.30 -1.81
CA TRP A 93 3.23 11.42 -2.15
C TRP A 93 2.38 10.71 -1.09
N VAL A 94 1.66 11.49 -0.29
CA VAL A 94 0.78 11.00 0.77
C VAL A 94 -0.69 11.03 0.33
N PRO A 95 -1.53 10.08 0.79
CA PRO A 95 -2.97 10.18 0.57
C PRO A 95 -3.54 11.47 1.18
N GLN A 96 -4.48 12.12 0.49
CA GLN A 96 -5.23 13.27 1.02
C GLN A 96 -6.27 12.80 2.05
N LEU A 97 -5.78 12.26 3.16
CA LEU A 97 -6.54 11.79 4.30
C LEU A 97 -5.88 12.36 5.57
N PRO A 98 -6.63 12.55 6.67
CA PRO A 98 -6.05 12.84 7.98
C PRO A 98 -4.96 11.82 8.33
N ARG A 99 -3.86 12.27 8.96
CA ARG A 99 -2.71 11.43 9.34
C ARG A 99 -3.10 10.17 10.11
N ALA A 100 -4.10 10.26 10.98
CA ALA A 100 -4.60 9.13 11.78
C ALA A 100 -5.26 8.03 10.94
N LEU A 101 -5.62 8.30 9.67
CA LEU A 101 -6.38 7.42 8.79
C LEU A 101 -5.53 6.75 7.70
N TYR A 102 -4.21 6.95 7.71
CA TYR A 102 -3.31 6.27 6.76
C TYR A 102 -1.99 5.82 7.41
N PHE A 103 -1.45 4.73 6.89
CA PHE A 103 -0.20 4.12 7.34
C PHE A 103 1.00 4.67 6.57
N ASP A 104 2.20 4.61 7.15
CA ASP A 104 3.42 5.03 6.45
C ASP A 104 3.72 4.13 5.24
N SER A 105 3.29 2.86 5.27
CA SER A 105 3.32 1.98 4.10
C SER A 105 2.48 2.45 2.91
N GLN A 106 1.60 3.46 3.09
CA GLN A 106 0.77 4.03 2.03
C GLN A 106 1.40 5.26 1.36
N ILE A 107 2.53 5.75 1.89
CA ILE A 107 3.29 6.85 1.28
C ILE A 107 4.01 6.32 0.04
N VAL A 108 3.91 7.05 -1.06
CA VAL A 108 4.62 6.74 -2.30
C VAL A 108 5.85 7.63 -2.42
N ARG A 109 7.03 7.05 -2.57
CA ARG A 109 8.31 7.79 -2.62
C ARG A 109 9.21 7.29 -3.74
N TYR A 110 10.09 8.15 -4.21
CA TYR A 110 11.11 7.80 -5.20
C TYR A 110 12.41 7.42 -4.49
N GLU A 111 12.99 6.30 -4.88
CA GLU A 111 14.30 5.80 -4.45
C GLU A 111 15.15 5.52 -5.70
N SER A 112 15.90 6.53 -6.14
CA SER A 112 16.68 6.49 -7.39
C SER A 112 15.80 6.09 -8.59
N ASP A 113 16.00 4.89 -9.15
CA ASP A 113 15.26 4.36 -10.30
C ASP A 113 14.06 3.49 -9.89
N THR A 114 13.59 3.64 -8.66
CA THR A 114 12.45 2.87 -8.14
C THR A 114 11.43 3.76 -7.46
N VAL A 115 10.17 3.36 -7.54
CA VAL A 115 9.08 3.92 -6.75
C VAL A 115 8.69 2.92 -5.68
N VAL A 116 8.63 3.38 -4.43
CA VAL A 116 8.26 2.61 -3.25
C VAL A 116 6.88 3.06 -2.80
N GLY A 117 6.02 2.11 -2.44
CA GLY A 117 4.67 2.39 -1.96
C GLY A 117 3.84 1.13 -1.75
N PRO A 118 2.53 1.25 -1.48
CA PRO A 118 1.69 0.09 -1.24
C PRO A 118 1.48 -0.71 -2.53
N LEU A 119 1.53 -2.04 -2.43
CA LEU A 119 1.42 -2.97 -3.56
C LEU A 119 0.24 -2.66 -4.48
N LEU A 120 -0.92 -2.32 -3.92
CA LEU A 120 -2.12 -1.97 -4.71
C LEU A 120 -1.90 -0.72 -5.58
N THR A 121 -1.24 0.31 -5.04
CA THR A 121 -0.94 1.53 -5.79
C THR A 121 0.08 1.23 -6.88
N LEU A 122 1.14 0.48 -6.58
CA LEU A 122 2.14 0.09 -7.58
C LEU A 122 1.56 -0.76 -8.70
N ARG A 123 0.62 -1.68 -8.41
CA ARG A 123 -0.10 -2.44 -9.46
C ARG A 123 -0.89 -1.54 -10.39
N LYS A 124 -1.58 -0.53 -9.85
CA LYS A 124 -2.34 0.42 -10.67
C LYS A 124 -1.43 1.37 -11.45
N LEU A 125 -0.27 1.76 -10.88
CA LEU A 125 0.76 2.52 -11.58
C LEU A 125 1.34 1.71 -12.74
N ARG A 126 1.73 0.44 -12.49
CA ARG A 126 2.19 -0.48 -13.54
C ARG A 126 1.19 -0.59 -14.68
N ALA A 127 -0.09 -0.78 -14.38
CA ALA A 127 -1.14 -0.86 -15.40
C ALA A 127 -1.30 0.43 -16.22
N MET A 128 -0.98 1.59 -15.64
CA MET A 128 -0.97 2.88 -16.36
C MET A 128 0.28 3.08 -17.21
N LEU A 129 1.43 2.61 -16.73
CA LEU A 129 2.72 2.78 -17.40
C LEU A 129 2.93 1.75 -18.51
N GLN A 130 2.40 0.54 -18.37
CA GLN A 130 2.44 -0.47 -19.40
C GLN A 130 1.46 -0.10 -20.53
N PRO A 131 1.92 -0.02 -21.80
CA PRO A 131 1.01 0.07 -22.92
C PRO A 131 0.13 -1.19 -22.91
N SER A 132 -1.20 -1.01 -22.92
CA SER A 132 -2.13 -2.12 -23.05
C SER A 132 -1.71 -2.98 -24.24
N PRO A 133 -1.64 -4.32 -24.11
CA PRO A 133 -1.52 -5.16 -25.28
C PRO A 133 -2.75 -4.87 -26.14
N SER A 134 -2.53 -4.25 -27.30
CA SER A 134 -3.54 -4.10 -28.33
C SER A 134 -4.04 -5.50 -28.64
N LEU A 135 -5.31 -5.78 -28.31
CA LEU A 135 -6.02 -6.96 -28.79
C LEU A 135 -5.87 -7.00 -30.32
N PRO A 136 -5.50 -8.16 -30.92
CA PRO A 136 -5.54 -8.27 -32.36
C PRO A 136 -6.96 -7.99 -32.84
N ALA A 137 -7.07 -7.11 -33.84
CA ALA A 137 -8.29 -6.74 -34.52
C ALA A 137 -8.90 -7.91 -35.30
#